data_AF-A0ABD6B427-F1
#
_entry.id   AF-A0ABD6B427-F1
#
_cell.length_a   1.000
_cell.length_b   1.000
_cell.length_c   1.000
_cell.angle_alpha   90.00
_cell.angle_beta   90.00
_cell.angle_gamma   90.00
#
_symmetry.space_group_name_H-M   'P 1'
#
loop_
_entity.id
_entity.type
_entity.pdbx_description
1 polymer ?
#
loop_
_entity_poly.entity_id
_entity_poly.type
_entity_poly.pdbx_seq_one_letter_code
_entity_poly.pdbx_strand_id
1 'polypeptide(L)' 'MSKVSVEIPDELLEDLDEHVGDDGKFVNRSDAIRASIRKTLDQLDEIDQRQGRLEGEE' A
#
# COMPACT_ATOMS: atom_id res chain seq x y z
N MET A 1 -16.48 -2.49 -1.58
CA MET A 1 -15.25 -2.02 -0.91
C MET A 1 -15.54 -1.93 0.58
N SER A 2 -14.83 -2.72 1.39
CA SER A 2 -14.85 -2.57 2.83
C SER A 2 -14.09 -1.30 3.22
N LYS A 3 -14.55 -0.59 4.25
CA LYS A 3 -13.87 0.59 4.78
C LYS A 3 -13.00 0.17 5.96
N VAL A 4 -11.81 0.76 6.04
CA VAL A 4 -10.88 0.61 7.16
C VAL A 4 -10.64 2.01 7.73
N SER A 5 -10.60 2.13 9.05
CA SER A 5 -10.21 3.35 9.77
C SER A 5 -8.96 3.03 10.57
N VAL A 6 -7.96 3.89 10.47
CA VAL A 6 -6.67 3.75 11.14
C VAL A 6 -6.23 5.11 11.68
N GLU A 7 -5.49 5.11 12.78
CA GLU A 7 -4.78 6.27 13.28
C GLU A 7 -3.40 6.33 12.62
N ILE A 8 -3.00 7.52 12.17
CA ILE A 8 -1.74 7.77 11.50
C ILE A 8 -1.13 9.06 12.05
N PRO A 9 0.19 9.11 12.28
CA PRO A 9 0.90 10.35 12.60
C PRO A 9 0.64 11.43 11.55
N ASP A 10 0.44 12.67 12.00
CA ASP A 10 0.15 13.81 11.12
C ASP A 10 1.28 14.03 10.11
N GLU A 11 2.54 13.92 10.55
CA GLU A 11 3.74 14.01 9.70
C GLU A 11 3.71 13.02 8.53
N LEU A 12 3.24 11.79 8.74
CA LEU A 12 3.14 10.79 7.66
C LEU A 12 1.99 11.10 6.70
N LEU A 13 0.91 11.72 7.20
CA LEU A 13 -0.19 12.15 6.35
C LEU A 13 0.23 13.34 5.47
N GLU A 14 1.01 14.27 6.03
CA GLU A 14 1.58 15.41 5.30
C GLU A 14 2.53 14.93 4.20
N ASP A 15 3.47 14.03 4.50
CA ASP A 15 4.38 13.43 3.51
C ASP A 15 3.61 12.70 2.39
N LEU A 16 2.51 12.01 2.74
CA LEU A 16 1.67 11.34 1.75
C LEU A 16 0.97 12.34 0.83
N ASP A 17 0.49 13.45 1.39
CA ASP A 17 -0.21 14.50 0.67
C ASP A 17 0.68 15.21 -0.35
N GLU A 18 1.98 15.36 -0.08
CA GLU A 18 2.95 15.86 -1.06
C GLU A 18 3.05 14.99 -2.34
N HIS A 19 2.54 13.76 -2.29
CA HIS A 19 2.52 12.82 -3.41
C HIS A 19 1.14 12.65 -4.06
N VAL A 20 0.13 13.40 -3.62
CA VAL A 20 -1.26 13.28 -4.09
C VAL A 20 -1.67 14.53 -4.89
N GLY A 21 -2.34 14.32 -6.03
CA GLY A 21 -2.87 15.40 -6.86
C GLY A 21 -2.46 15.28 -8.33
N ASP A 22 -2.78 16.29 -9.13
CA ASP A 22 -2.57 16.26 -10.59
C ASP A 22 -1.09 16.11 -10.98
N ASP A 23 -0.17 16.70 -10.21
CA ASP A 23 1.29 16.56 -10.38
C ASP A 23 1.89 15.47 -9.46
N GLY A 24 1.04 14.77 -8.71
CA GLY A 24 1.41 13.74 -7.75
C GLY A 24 1.54 12.35 -8.37
N LYS A 25 2.05 11.41 -7.59
CA LYS A 25 2.13 9.99 -7.98
C LYS A 25 0.77 9.27 -7.87
N PHE A 26 -0.16 9.85 -7.12
CA PHE A 26 -1.43 9.24 -6.78
C PHE A 26 -2.59 10.21 -7.00
N VAL A 27 -3.74 9.68 -7.43
CA VAL A 27 -4.92 10.50 -7.74
C VAL A 27 -5.57 11.04 -6.45
N ASN A 28 -5.54 10.26 -5.37
CA ASN A 28 -6.07 10.65 -4.06
C ASN A 28 -5.39 9.85 -2.94
N ARG A 29 -5.59 10.25 -1.68
CA ARG A 29 -5.06 9.53 -0.51
C ARG A 29 -5.45 8.05 -0.49
N SER A 30 -6.70 7.73 -0.82
CA SER A 30 -7.15 6.32 -0.83
C SER A 30 -6.44 5.52 -1.90
N ASP A 31 -6.11 6.12 -3.05
CA ASP A 31 -5.31 5.53 -4.11
C ASP A 31 -3.87 5.28 -3.64
N ALA A 32 -3.25 6.28 -3.02
CA ALA A 32 -1.91 6.18 -2.45
C ALA A 32 -1.79 5.05 -1.41
N ILE A 33 -2.75 4.96 -0.48
CA ILE A 33 -2.80 3.93 0.56
C ILE A 33 -2.98 2.54 -0.08
N ARG A 34 -3.93 2.39 -1.01
CA ARG A 34 -4.18 1.11 -1.68
C ARG A 34 -2.99 0.63 -2.49
N ALA A 35 -2.36 1.53 -3.26
CA ALA A 35 -1.17 1.22 -4.04
C ALA A 35 0.01 0.82 -3.14
N SER A 36 0.19 1.51 -2.02
CA SER A 36 1.25 1.20 -1.05
C SER A 36 1.05 -0.18 -0.43
N ILE A 37 -0.17 -0.50 0.04
CA ILE A 37 -0.50 -1.82 0.58
C ILE A 37 -0.28 -2.90 -0.48
N ARG A 38 -0.75 -2.70 -1.72
CA ARG A 38 -0.57 -3.68 -2.79
C ARG A 38 0.91 -3.94 -3.06
N LYS A 39 1.72 -2.88 -3.18
CA LYS A 39 3.16 -2.99 -3.39
C LYS A 39 3.85 -3.75 -2.26
N THR A 40 3.48 -3.50 -1.00
CA THR A 40 4.02 -4.25 0.14
C THR A 40 3.64 -5.72 0.08
N LEU A 41 2.39 -6.04 -0.22
CA LEU A 41 1.94 -7.43 -0.35
C LEU A 41 2.65 -8.15 -1.50
N ASP A 42 2.78 -7.52 -2.67
CA ASP A 42 3.52 -8.08 -3.80
C ASP A 42 4.97 -8.42 -3.41
N GLN A 43 5.63 -7.56 -2.63
CA GLN A 43 6.99 -7.83 -2.13
C GLN A 43 7.05 -9.00 -1.15
N LEU A 44 6.04 -9.14 -0.29
CA LEU A 44 5.97 -10.28 0.65
C LEU A 44 5.74 -11.59 -0.11
N ASP A 45 4.85 -11.59 -1.09
CA ASP A 45 4.59 -12.76 -1.95
C ASP A 45 5.85 -13.20 -2.70
N GLU A 46 6.62 -12.25 -3.25
CA GLU A 46 7.91 -12.53 -3.88
C GLU A 46 8.93 -13.13 -2.90
N ILE A 47 8.93 -12.68 -1.65
CA ILE A 47 9.82 -13.22 -0.61
C ILE A 47 9.39 -14.64 -0.25
N ASP A 48 8.10 -14.87 -0.05
CA ASP A 48 7.57 -16.18 0.32
C ASP A 48 7.80 -17.21 -0.81
N GLN A 49 7.69 -16.79 -2.08
CA GLN A 49 8.09 -17.61 -3.22
C GLN A 49 9.55 -18.03 -3.14
N ARG A 50 10.47 -17.10 -2.87
CA ARG A 50 11.91 -17.38 -2.76
C ARG A 50 12.25 -18.28 -1.56
N GLN A 51 11.47 -18.19 -0.49
CA GLN A 51 11.63 -19.00 0.72
C GLN A 51 10.94 -20.37 0.63
N GLY A 52 10.23 -20.66 -0.47
CA GLY A 52 9.50 -21.91 -0.65
C GLY A 52 8.29 -22.05 0.27
N ARG A 53 7.69 -20.93 0.70
CA ARG A 53 6.55 -20.86 1.62
C ARG A 53 5.18 -20.81 0.94
N LEU A 54 5.16 -20.80 -0.39
CA LEU A 54 3.92 -20.94 -1.14
C LEU A 54 3.43 -22.39 -1.04
N GLU A 55 2.77 -22.73 0.06
CA GLU A 55 1.89 -23.90 0.11
C GLU A 55 0.68 -23.60 -0.77
N GLY A 56 0.35 -24.51 -1.69
CA GLY A 56 -0.55 -24.27 -2.82
C GLY A 56 -1.85 -23.55 -2.46
N GLU A 57 -2.02 -22.35 -3.02
CA GLU A 57 -3.35 -21.78 -3.22
C GLU A 57 -4.03 -22.57 -4.35
N GLU A 58 -4.78 -23.62 -3.99
CA GLU A 58 -5.84 -24.20 -4.83
C GLU A 58 -7.12 -23.35 -4.75
#